data_AF-A0A1B8CV31-F1
#
_entry.id   AF-A0A1B8CV31-F1
#
_cell.length_a   1.000
_cell.length_b   1.000
_cell.length_c   1.000
_cell.angle_alpha   90.00
_cell.angle_beta   90.00
_cell.angle_gamma   90.00
#
_symmetry.space_group_name_H-M   'P 1'
#
loop_
_entity.id
_entity.type
_entity.pdbx_description
1 polymer ?
#
loop_
_entity_poly.entity_id
_entity_poly.type
_entity_poly.pdbx_seq_one_letter_code
_entity_poly.pdbx_strand_id
1 'polypeptide(L)'
;MKQHRHGIDIGFPLEAFQYVEVWQGEGSPWKVLLSSANAQIVSDELLMRFQIWTLVPWNRSDTFVEELEKDNHLYDVCAHNRIGGRRVESTATTLMISRVQQLEEGVENCQSRTFQCSYCYMEHMVDAKDFGERGLAVITTKWVNFGAGRETPDAKWKSHRDRYGDRDRREINQTDEHRRSLREDFENQAEVSLEDLTADNEKKLFSTRKPQVVTRAPDGCVWRWRYGTRWYLDPSGTTGSAWEYWL
;
A
#
# COMPACT_ATOMS: atom_id res chain seq x y z
N MET A 1 -4.46 -2.86 -20.49
CA MET A 1 -5.78 -2.36 -19.98
C MET A 1 -6.84 -1.92 -21.02
N LYS A 2 -6.51 -1.77 -22.32
CA LYS A 2 -7.46 -1.27 -23.35
C LYS A 2 -8.66 -2.20 -23.66
N GLN A 3 -8.60 -3.51 -23.35
CA GLN A 3 -9.59 -4.47 -23.86
C GLN A 3 -10.47 -5.15 -22.79
N HIS A 4 -10.34 -4.81 -21.50
CA HIS A 4 -11.04 -5.51 -20.41
C HIS A 4 -12.06 -4.67 -19.67
N ARG A 5 -12.56 -3.62 -20.32
CA ARG A 5 -13.71 -2.87 -19.83
C ARG A 5 -14.97 -3.44 -20.45
N HIS A 6 -15.91 -3.88 -19.62
CA HIS A 6 -17.33 -3.70 -19.95
C HIS A 6 -17.66 -2.20 -19.86
N GLY A 7 -17.05 -1.38 -20.72
CA GLY A 7 -17.09 0.08 -20.66
C GLY A 7 -16.40 0.72 -21.86
N ILE A 8 -16.60 2.03 -22.00
CA ILE A 8 -16.24 2.82 -23.20
C ILE A 8 -14.71 2.78 -23.43
N ASP A 9 -14.33 2.72 -24.71
CA ASP A 9 -12.96 2.59 -25.25
C ASP A 9 -12.13 3.89 -25.11
N ILE A 10 -12.26 4.56 -23.96
CA ILE A 10 -11.47 5.72 -23.59
C ILE A 10 -10.43 5.23 -22.59
N GLY A 11 -9.15 5.39 -22.95
CA GLY A 11 -8.03 5.10 -22.07
C GLY A 11 -8.21 5.80 -20.73
N PHE A 12 -7.95 5.09 -19.63
CA PHE A 12 -8.13 5.62 -18.30
C PHE A 12 -6.96 6.52 -17.91
N PRO A 13 -7.20 7.75 -17.44
CA PRO A 13 -6.14 8.58 -16.88
C PRO A 13 -5.56 7.88 -15.65
N LEU A 14 -4.24 7.69 -15.60
CA LEU A 14 -3.54 7.10 -14.44
C LEU A 14 -3.76 7.94 -13.17
N GLU A 15 -4.05 9.22 -13.35
CA GLU A 15 -4.42 10.20 -12.33
C GLU A 15 -5.64 9.75 -11.52
N ALA A 16 -6.55 8.97 -12.10
CA ALA A 16 -7.71 8.45 -11.37
C ALA A 16 -7.37 7.30 -10.39
N PHE A 17 -6.13 6.79 -10.42
CA PHE A 17 -5.59 5.92 -9.38
C PHE A 17 -4.71 6.67 -8.36
N GLN A 18 -4.47 7.97 -8.56
CA GLN A 18 -3.78 8.78 -7.57
C GLN A 18 -4.73 9.08 -6.42
N TYR A 19 -4.25 8.83 -5.21
CA TYR A 19 -5.07 8.95 -4.01
C TYR A 19 -4.22 9.38 -2.83
N VAL A 20 -4.80 10.22 -1.96
CA VAL A 20 -4.27 10.52 -0.62
C VAL A 20 -5.45 10.67 0.34
N GLU A 21 -5.38 10.00 1.49
CA GLU A 21 -6.32 10.18 2.60
C GLU A 21 -5.56 10.24 3.92
N VAL A 22 -6.03 11.12 4.81
CA VAL A 22 -5.58 11.21 6.20
C VAL A 22 -6.78 10.94 7.10
N TRP A 23 -6.64 9.99 8.01
CA TRP A 23 -7.69 9.56 8.91
C TRP A 23 -7.17 9.40 10.33
N GLN A 24 -8.04 9.66 11.31
CA GLN A 24 -7.78 9.46 12.73
C GLN A 24 -8.88 8.54 13.26
N GLY A 25 -8.49 7.44 13.88
CA GLY A 25 -9.42 6.37 14.18
C GLY A 25 -10.36 6.66 15.34
N GLU A 26 -11.64 6.35 15.17
CA GLU A 26 -12.63 6.51 16.25
C GLU A 26 -12.34 5.56 17.43
N GLY A 27 -11.81 4.36 17.15
CA GLY A 27 -11.31 3.40 18.17
C GLY A 27 -9.84 3.54 18.56
N SER A 28 -9.07 4.39 17.87
CA SER A 28 -7.68 4.69 18.19
C SER A 28 -7.39 6.17 17.91
N PRO A 29 -8.02 7.10 18.67
CA PRO A 29 -7.96 8.53 18.40
C PRO A 29 -6.55 9.09 18.58
N TRP A 30 -5.63 8.32 19.14
CA TRP A 30 -4.23 8.68 19.26
C TRP A 30 -3.39 8.33 18.02
N LYS A 31 -3.92 7.61 17.04
CA LYS A 31 -3.24 7.29 15.79
C LYS A 31 -3.71 8.16 14.64
N VAL A 32 -2.79 8.61 13.81
CA VAL A 32 -3.10 9.24 12.53
C VAL A 32 -2.56 8.35 11.41
N LEU A 33 -3.44 7.95 10.50
CA LEU A 33 -3.10 7.20 9.31
C LEU A 33 -3.10 8.13 8.11
N LEU A 34 -2.04 8.14 7.33
CA LEU A 34 -2.03 8.69 5.97
C LEU A 34 -1.81 7.54 4.99
N SER A 35 -2.64 7.46 3.96
CA SER A 35 -2.47 6.49 2.87
C SER A 35 -2.42 7.24 1.55
N SER A 36 -1.46 6.87 0.71
CA SER A 36 -1.31 7.43 -0.63
C SER A 36 -1.04 6.34 -1.66
N ALA A 37 -1.42 6.60 -2.91
CA ALA A 37 -1.17 5.70 -4.03
C ALA A 37 -0.82 6.44 -5.32
N ASN A 38 0.05 5.84 -6.12
CA ASN A 38 0.36 6.22 -7.50
C ASN A 38 0.32 4.99 -8.40
N ALA A 39 -0.02 5.19 -9.67
CA ALA A 39 -0.10 4.12 -10.66
C ALA A 39 0.73 4.46 -11.90
N GLN A 40 1.26 3.44 -12.55
CA GLN A 40 1.99 3.52 -13.81
C GLN A 40 1.69 2.31 -14.68
N ILE A 41 1.85 2.48 -15.99
CA ILE A 41 1.88 1.35 -16.93
C ILE A 41 3.34 1.06 -17.27
N VAL A 42 3.82 -0.13 -16.91
CA VAL A 42 5.16 -0.60 -17.27
C VAL A 42 5.01 -1.88 -18.07
N SER A 43 5.57 -1.92 -19.28
CA SER A 43 5.49 -3.09 -20.16
C SER A 43 4.05 -3.60 -20.41
N ASP A 44 3.09 -2.68 -20.59
CA ASP A 44 1.63 -2.95 -20.70
C ASP A 44 0.96 -3.49 -19.43
N GLU A 45 1.65 -3.51 -18.29
CA GLU A 45 1.11 -3.95 -17.01
C GLU A 45 0.83 -2.78 -16.06
N LEU A 46 -0.24 -2.88 -15.28
CA LEU A 46 -0.58 -1.89 -14.26
C LEU A 46 0.25 -2.15 -13.00
N LEU A 47 1.21 -1.28 -12.73
CA LEU A 47 1.94 -1.27 -11.47
C LEU A 47 1.43 -0.13 -10.58
N MET A 48 1.33 -0.39 -9.29
CA MET A 48 0.93 0.60 -8.30
C MET A 48 1.92 0.65 -7.14
N ARG A 49 2.22 1.88 -6.71
CA ARG A 49 2.95 2.16 -5.46
C ARG A 49 1.97 2.69 -4.44
N PHE A 50 1.98 2.11 -3.25
CA PHE A 50 1.24 2.61 -2.10
C PHE A 50 2.21 2.99 -0.99
N GLN A 51 1.93 4.09 -0.30
CA GLN A 51 2.67 4.47 0.91
C GLN A 51 1.69 4.81 2.04
N ILE A 52 1.85 4.12 3.17
CA ILE A 52 1.04 4.25 4.37
C ILE A 52 1.92 4.76 5.50
N TRP A 53 1.45 5.77 6.20
CA TRP A 53 2.08 6.33 7.40
C TRP A 53 1.17 6.10 8.59
N THR A 54 1.73 5.56 9.66
CA THR A 54 1.05 5.41 10.96
C THR A 54 1.79 6.24 11.98
N LEU A 55 1.28 7.44 12.24
CA LEU A 55 1.81 8.38 13.23
C LEU A 55 1.18 8.10 14.60
N VAL A 56 2.04 7.93 15.61
CA VAL A 56 1.66 7.67 16.99
C VAL A 56 2.48 8.54 17.95
N PRO A 57 1.87 9.08 19.03
CA PRO A 57 2.61 9.76 20.09
C PRO A 57 3.65 8.85 20.75
N TRP A 58 4.80 9.40 21.14
CA TRP A 58 5.86 8.65 21.82
C TRP A 58 5.40 7.96 23.11
N ASN A 59 4.55 8.62 23.90
CA ASN A 59 3.98 8.03 25.12
C ASN A 59 2.99 6.87 24.86
N ARG A 60 2.81 6.48 23.59
CA ARG A 60 2.02 5.34 23.14
C ARG A 60 2.83 4.36 22.29
N SER A 61 4.16 4.49 22.19
CA SER A 61 5.00 3.56 21.40
C SER A 61 4.86 2.12 21.89
N ASP A 62 4.94 1.89 23.20
CA ASP A 62 4.72 0.56 23.81
C ASP A 62 3.35 -0.01 23.46
N THR A 63 2.29 0.80 23.58
CA THR A 63 0.93 0.37 23.22
C THR A 63 0.84 0.00 21.73
N PHE A 64 1.49 0.77 20.87
CA PHE A 64 1.52 0.49 19.43
C PHE A 64 2.30 -0.79 19.10
N VAL A 65 3.43 -1.03 19.76
CA VAL A 65 4.20 -2.28 19.64
C VAL A 65 3.37 -3.47 20.10
N GLU A 66 2.71 -3.38 21.26
CA GLU A 66 1.82 -4.44 21.75
C GLU A 66 0.68 -4.75 20.76
N GLU A 67 0.11 -3.74 20.11
CA GLU A 67 -0.91 -3.93 19.07
C GLU A 67 -0.34 -4.59 17.80
N LEU A 68 0.88 -4.22 17.38
CA LEU A 68 1.55 -4.88 16.26
C LEU A 68 1.80 -6.37 16.53
N GLU A 69 2.04 -6.73 17.80
CA GLU A 69 2.21 -8.11 18.24
C GLU A 69 0.88 -8.88 18.32
N LYS A 70 -0.14 -8.29 18.95
CA LYS A 70 -1.45 -8.90 19.20
C LYS A 70 -2.34 -8.95 17.96
N ASP A 71 -2.40 -7.85 17.22
CA ASP A 71 -3.27 -7.63 16.08
C ASP A 71 -2.48 -7.61 14.75
N ASN A 72 -1.47 -8.47 14.65
CA ASN A 72 -0.56 -8.53 13.50
C ASN A 72 -1.29 -8.60 12.15
N HIS A 73 -2.49 -9.18 12.11
CA HIS A 73 -3.32 -9.29 10.92
C HIS A 73 -3.79 -7.95 10.35
N LEU A 74 -4.02 -6.94 11.20
CA LEU A 74 -4.49 -5.62 10.76
C LEU A 74 -3.39 -4.84 10.01
N TYR A 75 -2.13 -5.18 10.25
CA TYR A 75 -0.95 -4.52 9.69
C TYR A 75 -0.26 -5.36 8.61
N ASP A 76 -0.96 -6.40 8.12
CA ASP A 76 -0.47 -7.21 7.02
C ASP A 76 -0.36 -6.39 5.73
N VAL A 77 0.86 -6.33 5.19
CA VAL A 77 1.11 -5.65 3.92
C VAL A 77 0.68 -6.52 2.73
N CYS A 78 0.68 -7.84 2.91
CA CYS A 78 0.25 -8.85 1.92
C CYS A 78 -0.76 -9.83 2.51
N ALA A 79 -1.77 -10.22 1.74
CA ALA A 79 -2.69 -11.30 2.11
C ALA A 79 -1.98 -12.64 2.38
N HIS A 80 -0.82 -12.86 1.74
CA HIS A 80 -0.02 -14.08 1.91
C HIS A 80 0.79 -14.14 3.20
N ASN A 81 0.93 -13.02 3.92
CA ASN A 81 1.60 -13.01 5.23
C ASN A 81 0.81 -13.85 6.25
N ARG A 82 -0.49 -14.07 6.02
CA ARG A 82 -1.40 -14.87 6.87
C ARG A 82 -1.25 -16.39 6.68
N ILE A 83 -0.53 -16.86 5.65
CA ILE A 83 -0.51 -18.28 5.23
C ILE A 83 0.55 -19.08 6.00
N GLY A 84 1.54 -18.40 6.59
CA GLY A 84 2.74 -19.04 7.11
C GLY A 84 2.65 -19.50 8.56
N GLY A 85 2.11 -20.70 8.80
CA GLY A 85 2.54 -21.53 9.94
C GLY A 85 4.05 -21.87 9.92
N ARG A 86 4.77 -21.48 8.84
CA ARG A 86 6.23 -21.43 8.77
C ARG A 86 6.71 -20.01 9.07
N ARG A 87 7.26 -19.85 10.27
CA ARG A 87 8.08 -18.70 10.69
C ARG A 87 9.36 -18.59 9.86
N VAL A 88 9.30 -18.07 8.64
CA VAL A 88 10.51 -17.70 7.90
C VAL A 88 10.43 -16.23 7.50
N GLU A 89 11.40 -15.49 8.05
CA GLU A 89 11.89 -14.14 7.72
C GLU A 89 10.86 -12.99 7.74
N SER A 90 10.76 -12.40 8.94
CA SER A 90 10.13 -11.12 9.30
C SER A 90 8.75 -10.85 8.68
N THR A 91 7.70 -11.01 9.50
CA THR A 91 6.42 -10.38 9.17
C THR A 91 6.62 -8.87 9.08
N ALA A 92 5.81 -8.18 8.28
CA ALA A 92 5.87 -6.73 8.20
C ALA A 92 5.77 -6.08 9.59
N THR A 93 4.97 -6.65 10.50
CA THR A 93 4.86 -6.21 11.90
C THR A 93 6.18 -6.35 12.66
N THR A 94 6.95 -7.44 12.49
CA THR A 94 8.29 -7.56 13.08
C THR A 94 9.23 -6.46 12.59
N LEU A 95 9.15 -6.10 11.30
CA LEU A 95 9.93 -4.99 10.76
C LEU A 95 9.48 -3.66 11.35
N MET A 96 8.17 -3.42 11.47
CA MET A 96 7.64 -2.21 12.10
C MET A 96 8.12 -2.07 13.55
N ILE A 97 8.01 -3.15 14.35
CA ILE A 97 8.49 -3.19 15.74
C ILE A 97 9.99 -2.91 15.80
N SER A 98 10.78 -3.60 14.99
CA SER A 98 12.23 -3.40 14.93
C SER A 98 12.60 -1.96 14.58
N ARG A 99 11.83 -1.29 13.70
CA ARG A 99 12.06 0.11 13.32
C ARG A 99 11.70 1.07 14.44
N VAL A 100 10.62 0.82 15.17
CA VAL A 100 10.26 1.61 16.35
C VAL A 100 11.35 1.51 17.41
N GLN A 101 11.82 0.30 17.72
CA GLN A 101 12.90 0.08 18.69
C GLN A 101 14.21 0.76 18.27
N GLN A 102 14.57 0.71 16.98
CA GLN A 102 15.76 1.40 16.46
C GLN A 102 15.67 2.92 16.62
N LEU A 103 14.49 3.52 16.44
CA LEU A 103 14.28 4.95 16.70
C LEU A 103 14.45 5.27 18.20
N GLU A 104 13.91 4.44 19.08
CA GLU A 104 14.04 4.60 20.55
C GLU A 104 15.51 4.54 21.00
N GLU A 105 16.30 3.66 20.38
CA GLU A 105 17.73 3.50 20.63
C GLU A 105 18.60 4.60 19.98
N GLY A 106 17.99 5.51 19.20
CA GLY A 106 18.71 6.57 18.49
C GLY A 106 19.63 6.05 17.39
N VAL A 107 19.32 4.89 16.79
CA VAL A 107 20.12 4.30 15.72
C VAL A 107 19.86 5.06 14.41
N GLU A 108 20.82 5.88 14.00
CA GLU A 108 20.77 6.58 12.72
C GLU A 108 21.11 5.63 11.55
N ASN A 109 20.43 5.79 10.41
CA ASN A 109 20.74 5.15 9.12
C ASN A 109 20.60 3.62 9.04
N CYS A 110 19.54 3.04 9.60
CA CYS A 110 19.19 1.65 9.25
C CYS A 110 18.67 1.59 7.80
N GLN A 111 19.43 0.99 6.89
CA GLN A 111 18.99 0.81 5.50
C GLN A 111 17.65 0.06 5.44
N SER A 112 16.66 0.67 4.79
CA SER A 112 15.36 0.04 4.55
C SER A 112 15.48 -1.02 3.46
N ARG A 113 15.45 -2.29 3.88
CA ARG A 113 15.49 -3.44 2.98
C ARG A 113 14.13 -3.63 2.31
N THR A 114 14.14 -3.93 1.01
CA THR A 114 12.95 -4.36 0.27
C THR A 114 12.74 -5.86 0.42
N PHE A 115 11.51 -6.25 0.70
CA PHE A 115 11.07 -7.63 0.87
C PHE A 115 10.06 -7.98 -0.22
N GLN A 116 10.15 -9.19 -0.75
CA GLN A 116 9.27 -9.65 -1.82
C GLN A 116 8.42 -10.83 -1.35
N CYS A 117 7.12 -10.78 -1.63
CA CYS A 117 6.22 -11.91 -1.39
C CYS A 117 6.49 -13.05 -2.38
N SER A 118 6.69 -14.26 -1.89
CA SER A 118 6.94 -15.44 -2.73
C SER A 118 5.72 -15.96 -3.52
N TYR A 119 4.54 -15.36 -3.33
CA TYR A 119 3.29 -15.80 -3.94
C TYR A 119 2.78 -14.83 -5.01
N CYS A 120 2.70 -13.53 -4.68
CA CYS A 120 2.24 -12.50 -5.63
C CYS A 120 3.32 -11.52 -6.07
N TYR A 121 4.58 -11.74 -5.68
CA TYR A 121 5.73 -10.92 -6.05
C TYR A 121 5.65 -9.44 -5.63
N MET A 122 4.64 -9.07 -4.84
CA MET A 122 4.54 -7.74 -4.23
C MET A 122 5.80 -7.46 -3.43
N GLU A 123 6.40 -6.30 -3.70
CA GLU A 123 7.55 -5.80 -2.97
C GLU A 123 7.11 -4.78 -1.94
N HIS A 124 7.71 -4.80 -0.75
CA HIS A 124 7.44 -3.81 0.27
C HIS A 124 8.70 -3.45 1.05
N MET A 125 8.65 -2.29 1.69
CA MET A 125 9.63 -1.84 2.67
C MET A 125 8.93 -1.16 3.83
N VAL A 126 9.59 -1.21 4.98
CA VAL A 126 9.16 -0.55 6.21
C VAL A 126 10.26 0.36 6.69
N ASP A 127 9.90 1.60 6.96
CA ASP A 127 10.74 2.62 7.55
C ASP A 127 10.06 3.20 8.79
N ALA A 128 10.79 4.00 9.57
CA ALA A 128 10.20 4.79 10.62
C ALA A 128 10.91 6.14 10.76
N LYS A 129 10.16 7.16 11.18
CA LYS A 129 10.66 8.52 11.34
C LYS A 129 10.21 9.11 12.67
N ASP A 130 11.15 9.70 13.39
CA ASP A 130 10.88 10.50 14.59
C ASP A 130 10.48 11.93 14.23
N PHE A 131 9.46 12.46 14.91
CA PHE A 131 8.97 13.83 14.83
C PHE A 131 9.07 14.58 16.16
N GLY A 132 9.94 14.13 17.07
CA GLY A 132 10.14 14.72 18.39
C GLY A 132 8.86 14.70 19.21
N GLU A 133 8.46 15.85 19.76
CA GLU A 133 7.24 15.97 20.59
C GLU A 133 5.95 15.50 19.91
N ARG A 134 5.94 15.42 18.57
CA ARG A 134 4.77 14.96 17.81
C ARG A 134 4.64 13.44 17.75
N GLY A 135 5.66 12.70 18.18
CA GLY A 135 5.70 11.24 18.17
C GLY A 135 6.55 10.67 17.04
N LEU A 136 6.28 9.42 16.68
CA LEU A 136 6.95 8.67 15.63
C LEU A 136 5.96 8.24 14.56
N ALA A 137 6.40 8.10 13.32
CA ALA A 137 5.61 7.47 12.27
C ALA A 137 6.31 6.23 11.72
N VAL A 138 5.55 5.13 11.59
CA VAL A 138 5.96 3.97 10.80
C VAL A 138 5.47 4.15 9.37
N ILE A 139 6.36 3.95 8.40
CA ILE A 139 6.11 4.18 6.97
C ILE A 139 6.20 2.83 6.27
N THR A 140 5.12 2.38 5.65
CA THR A 140 5.11 1.18 4.81
C THR A 140 4.93 1.59 3.35
N THR A 141 5.88 1.21 2.50
CA THR A 141 5.76 1.39 1.05
C THR A 141 5.64 0.02 0.39
N LYS A 142 4.72 -0.14 -0.56
CA LYS A 142 4.56 -1.37 -1.35
C LYS A 142 4.38 -1.11 -2.84
N TRP A 143 4.94 -2.00 -3.66
CA TRP A 143 4.82 -2.03 -5.11
C TRP A 143 4.08 -3.29 -5.54
N VAL A 144 3.01 -3.11 -6.29
CA VAL A 144 2.05 -4.16 -6.65
C VAL A 144 1.88 -4.18 -8.16
N ASN A 145 2.06 -5.34 -8.77
CA ASN A 145 1.74 -5.56 -10.17
C ASN A 145 0.37 -6.23 -10.29
N PHE A 146 -0.58 -5.52 -10.89
CA PHE A 146 -1.95 -5.98 -11.14
C PHE A 146 -2.12 -6.68 -12.50
N GLY A 147 -1.05 -6.77 -13.29
CA GLY A 147 -1.02 -7.37 -14.61
C GLY A 147 -1.50 -6.43 -15.70
N ALA A 148 -1.47 -6.92 -16.94
CA ALA A 148 -1.96 -6.18 -18.10
C ALA A 148 -3.49 -5.99 -18.07
N GLY A 149 -4.17 -6.77 -17.22
CA GLY A 149 -5.61 -6.85 -17.16
C GLY A 149 -6.11 -7.33 -18.50
N ARG A 150 -5.49 -8.38 -19.06
CA ARG A 150 -5.82 -9.02 -20.36
C ARG A 150 -6.71 -10.25 -20.22
N GLU A 151 -7.00 -10.65 -18.98
CA GLU A 151 -7.90 -11.75 -18.65
C GLU A 151 -8.77 -11.32 -17.47
N THR A 152 -9.97 -11.89 -17.33
CA THR A 152 -10.89 -11.53 -16.25
C THR A 152 -11.14 -12.72 -15.32
N PRO A 153 -10.69 -12.66 -14.05
CA PRO A 153 -9.64 -11.78 -13.54
C PRO A 153 -8.24 -12.24 -13.95
N ASP A 154 -7.34 -11.29 -14.17
CA ASP A 154 -5.91 -11.51 -14.47
C ASP A 154 -5.25 -12.33 -13.36
N ALA A 155 -4.37 -13.26 -13.70
CA ALA A 155 -3.72 -14.13 -12.71
C ALA A 155 -2.92 -13.32 -11.67
N LYS A 156 -2.22 -12.24 -12.09
CA LYS A 156 -1.50 -11.36 -11.17
C LYS A 156 -2.48 -10.67 -10.22
N TRP A 157 -3.61 -10.19 -10.75
CA TRP A 157 -4.67 -9.62 -9.93
C TRP A 157 -5.22 -10.60 -8.88
N LYS A 158 -5.58 -11.83 -9.30
CA LYS A 158 -6.15 -12.84 -8.40
C LYS A 158 -5.20 -13.19 -7.25
N SER A 159 -3.91 -13.26 -7.53
CA SER A 159 -2.92 -13.61 -6.51
C SER A 159 -2.93 -12.65 -5.33
N HIS A 160 -3.16 -11.35 -5.53
CA HIS A 160 -3.21 -10.40 -4.41
C HIS A 160 -4.43 -10.59 -3.50
N ARG A 161 -5.45 -11.34 -3.96
CA ARG A 161 -6.67 -11.64 -3.20
C ARG A 161 -6.64 -13.03 -2.55
N ASP A 162 -6.09 -14.02 -3.25
CA ASP A 162 -6.18 -15.42 -2.81
C ASP A 162 -5.17 -15.74 -1.70
N ARG A 163 -5.68 -16.11 -0.52
CA ARG A 163 -4.87 -16.60 0.60
C ARG A 163 -4.34 -18.02 0.37
N TYR A 164 -4.66 -18.68 -0.74
CA TYR A 164 -4.24 -20.04 -1.03
C TYR A 164 -3.50 -20.17 -2.35
N GLY A 165 -2.90 -19.07 -2.83
CA GLY A 165 -2.41 -18.79 -4.19
C GLY A 165 -1.45 -19.79 -4.87
N ASP A 166 -1.43 -21.07 -4.52
CA ASP A 166 -0.61 -22.11 -5.16
C ASP A 166 -1.09 -22.46 -6.59
N ARG A 167 -2.35 -22.16 -6.94
CA ARG A 167 -2.84 -22.26 -8.33
C ARG A 167 -2.38 -21.07 -9.17
N ASP A 168 -2.64 -19.86 -8.67
CA ASP A 168 -2.26 -18.61 -9.35
C ASP A 168 -0.75 -18.45 -9.44
N ARG A 169 0.01 -18.87 -8.42
CA ARG A 169 1.49 -18.86 -8.43
C ARG A 169 2.06 -19.68 -9.58
N ARG A 170 1.45 -20.81 -9.96
CA ARG A 170 1.93 -21.58 -11.12
C ARG A 170 1.68 -20.87 -12.44
N GLU A 171 0.57 -20.12 -12.56
CA GLU A 171 0.26 -19.33 -13.77
C GLU A 171 1.19 -18.11 -13.87
N ILE A 172 1.46 -17.46 -12.74
CA ILE A 172 2.40 -16.34 -12.60
C ILE A 172 3.84 -16.77 -12.92
N ASN A 173 4.31 -17.88 -12.33
CA ASN A 173 5.68 -18.39 -12.49
C ASN A 173 6.02 -18.88 -13.90
N GLN A 174 5.03 -19.04 -14.79
CA GLN A 174 5.26 -19.46 -16.17
C GLN A 174 5.86 -18.34 -17.05
N THR A 175 6.01 -17.13 -16.53
CA THR A 175 6.60 -16.00 -17.26
C THR A 175 7.87 -15.50 -16.55
N ASP A 176 8.98 -15.41 -17.29
CA ASP A 176 10.32 -15.02 -16.80
C ASP A 176 10.39 -13.60 -16.18
N GLU A 177 9.34 -12.80 -16.35
CA GLU A 177 9.29 -11.39 -15.91
C GLU A 177 9.14 -11.22 -14.40
N HIS A 178 8.69 -12.23 -13.66
CA HIS A 178 8.44 -12.16 -12.21
C HIS A 178 9.69 -12.10 -11.32
N ARG A 179 10.88 -12.23 -11.93
CA ARG A 179 12.17 -12.10 -11.22
C ARG A 179 12.73 -10.68 -11.27
N ARG A 180 12.12 -9.78 -12.03
CA ARG A 180 12.51 -8.36 -12.06
C ARG A 180 11.96 -7.64 -10.82
N SER A 181 12.69 -6.62 -10.36
CA SER A 181 12.24 -5.84 -9.21
C SER A 181 11.09 -4.92 -9.62
N LEU A 182 9.92 -5.10 -8.99
CA LEU A 182 8.76 -4.24 -9.22
C LEU A 182 9.03 -2.79 -8.84
N ARG A 183 9.80 -2.60 -7.75
CA ARG A 183 10.28 -1.30 -7.32
C ARG A 183 11.14 -0.67 -8.40
N GLU A 184 12.17 -1.35 -8.89
CA GLU A 184 13.03 -0.78 -9.94
C GLU A 184 12.23 -0.46 -11.20
N ASP A 185 11.36 -1.37 -11.65
CA ASP A 185 10.51 -1.16 -12.83
C ASP A 185 9.60 0.07 -12.69
N PHE A 186 9.02 0.29 -11.50
CA PHE A 186 8.16 1.44 -11.22
C PHE A 186 8.97 2.73 -11.03
N GLU A 187 10.02 2.71 -10.21
CA GLU A 187 10.77 3.91 -9.81
C GLU A 187 11.62 4.47 -10.97
N ASN A 188 12.10 3.62 -11.89
CA ASN A 188 12.86 4.07 -13.07
C ASN A 188 12.03 4.93 -14.04
N GLN A 189 10.70 4.83 -13.99
CA GLN A 189 9.78 5.54 -14.88
C GLN A 189 8.86 6.51 -14.12
N ALA A 190 9.02 6.60 -12.80
CA ALA A 190 8.14 7.38 -11.95
C ALA A 190 8.30 8.88 -12.21
N GLU A 191 7.18 9.54 -12.53
CA GLU A 191 7.12 11.01 -12.55
C GLU A 191 7.38 11.62 -11.16
N VAL A 192 7.02 10.89 -10.11
CA VAL A 192 7.24 11.27 -8.71
C VAL A 192 8.11 10.22 -8.03
N SER A 193 9.33 10.62 -7.66
CA SER A 193 10.26 9.75 -6.92
C SER A 193 9.67 9.31 -5.57
N LEU A 194 10.18 8.21 -5.02
CA LEU A 194 9.79 7.78 -3.68
C LEU A 194 10.13 8.84 -2.63
N GLU A 195 11.27 9.52 -2.77
CA GLU A 195 11.72 10.58 -1.89
C GLU A 195 10.79 11.78 -1.92
N ASP A 196 10.38 12.23 -3.12
CA ASP A 196 9.44 13.34 -3.28
C ASP A 196 8.04 13.00 -2.74
N LEU A 197 7.56 11.78 -3.01
CA LEU A 197 6.30 11.29 -2.43
C LEU A 197 6.37 11.29 -0.90
N THR A 198 7.48 10.80 -0.34
CA THR A 198 7.69 10.73 1.12
C THR A 198 7.70 12.14 1.73
N ALA A 199 8.43 13.08 1.11
CA ALA A 199 8.50 14.46 1.57
C ALA A 199 7.16 15.20 1.46
N ASP A 200 6.38 14.92 0.41
CA ASP A 200 5.04 15.48 0.23
C ASP A 200 4.04 14.91 1.24
N ASN A 201 4.06 13.59 1.46
CA ASN A 201 3.22 12.92 2.46
C ASN A 201 3.54 13.40 3.87
N GLU A 202 4.81 13.62 4.20
CA GLU A 202 5.21 14.23 5.47
C GLU A 202 4.58 15.61 5.69
N LYS A 203 4.62 16.48 4.66
CA LYS A 203 3.96 17.79 4.73
C LYS A 203 2.45 17.63 4.90
N LYS A 204 1.84 16.70 4.16
CA LYS A 204 0.40 16.44 4.18
C LYS A 204 -0.08 15.87 5.51
N LEU A 205 0.71 15.04 6.16
CA LEU A 205 0.43 14.42 7.47
C LEU A 205 0.10 15.46 8.54
N PHE A 206 0.75 16.63 8.48
CA PHE A 206 0.54 17.75 9.42
C PHE A 206 -0.21 18.93 8.82
N SER A 207 -0.40 18.98 7.49
CA SER A 207 -1.22 20.00 6.86
C SER A 207 -2.67 19.82 7.29
N THR A 208 -3.33 20.94 7.61
CA THR A 208 -4.68 21.03 8.19
C THR A 208 -5.64 19.92 7.74
N ARG A 209 -6.22 19.24 8.74
CA ARG A 209 -7.18 18.12 8.75
C ARG A 209 -8.48 18.35 7.97
N LYS A 210 -8.41 18.86 6.75
CA LYS A 210 -9.52 18.80 5.81
C LYS A 210 -9.35 17.47 5.09
N PRO A 211 -10.36 16.59 5.09
CA PRO A 211 -10.40 15.46 4.18
C PRO A 211 -10.07 16.00 2.79
N GLN A 212 -8.89 15.65 2.24
CA GLN A 212 -8.57 16.06 0.89
C GLN A 212 -9.56 15.33 -0.01
N VAL A 213 -10.28 16.12 -0.81
CA VAL A 213 -11.28 15.63 -1.74
C VAL A 213 -10.58 14.69 -2.71
N VAL A 214 -11.04 13.45 -2.77
CA VAL A 214 -10.61 12.48 -3.77
C VAL A 214 -10.66 13.15 -5.14
N THR A 215 -9.55 13.15 -5.86
CA THR A 215 -9.47 13.74 -7.21
C THR A 215 -10.53 13.06 -8.06
N ARG A 216 -11.60 13.79 -8.39
CA ARG A 216 -12.69 13.27 -9.18
C ARG A 216 -12.21 13.15 -10.61
N ALA A 217 -12.53 12.05 -11.26
CA ALA A 217 -12.44 12.02 -12.72
C ALA A 217 -13.35 13.13 -13.29
N PRO A 218 -13.09 13.63 -14.52
CA PRO A 218 -13.88 14.69 -15.14
C PRO A 218 -15.39 14.40 -15.20
N ASP A 219 -15.79 13.13 -15.11
CA ASP A 219 -17.16 12.65 -15.07
C ASP A 219 -17.81 12.72 -13.66
N GLY A 220 -17.12 13.31 -12.67
CA GLY A 220 -17.59 13.46 -11.30
C GLY A 220 -17.52 12.19 -10.45
N CYS A 221 -17.03 11.09 -11.02
CA CYS A 221 -16.97 9.81 -10.35
C CYS A 221 -15.67 9.61 -9.57
N VAL A 222 -15.76 8.85 -8.47
CA VAL A 222 -14.61 8.44 -7.69
C VAL A 222 -14.39 6.96 -7.89
N TRP A 223 -13.20 6.56 -8.33
CA TRP A 223 -12.83 5.16 -8.35
C TRP A 223 -12.44 4.74 -6.95
N ARG A 224 -13.19 3.77 -6.42
CA ARG A 224 -12.94 3.20 -5.10
C ARG A 224 -12.43 1.79 -5.25
N TRP A 225 -11.50 1.45 -4.38
CA TRP A 225 -11.14 0.07 -4.15
C TRP A 225 -12.16 -0.57 -3.19
N ARG A 226 -12.90 -1.60 -3.64
CA ARG A 226 -13.80 -2.38 -2.77
C ARG A 226 -13.20 -3.75 -2.45
N TYR A 227 -13.17 -4.09 -1.16
CA TYR A 227 -12.98 -5.45 -0.63
C TYR A 227 -11.78 -6.22 -1.22
N GLY A 228 -10.68 -5.55 -1.60
CA GLY A 228 -9.55 -6.28 -2.20
C GLY A 228 -9.84 -6.86 -3.59
N THR A 229 -10.95 -6.49 -4.26
CA THR A 229 -11.49 -7.25 -5.40
C THR A 229 -11.61 -6.49 -6.69
N ARG A 230 -11.95 -5.20 -6.67
CA ARG A 230 -12.05 -4.36 -7.86
C ARG A 230 -12.00 -2.88 -7.53
N TRP A 231 -11.39 -2.12 -8.45
CA TRP A 231 -11.73 -0.72 -8.60
C TRP A 231 -13.14 -0.62 -9.18
N TYR A 232 -14.01 0.15 -8.54
CA TYR A 232 -15.35 0.47 -9.08
C TYR A 232 -15.58 1.97 -9.08
N LEU A 233 -16.26 2.42 -10.11
CA LEU A 233 -16.79 3.76 -10.21
C LEU A 233 -17.88 3.90 -9.14
N ASP A 234 -17.68 4.74 -8.12
CA ASP A 234 -18.73 5.11 -7.18
C ASP A 234 -19.49 6.32 -7.74
N PRO A 235 -20.73 6.14 -8.22
CA PRO A 235 -21.53 7.24 -8.77
C PRO A 235 -22.14 8.13 -7.67
N SER A 236 -22.08 7.71 -6.40
CA SER A 236 -22.87 8.32 -5.31
C SER A 236 -22.13 9.38 -4.49
N GLY A 237 -20.81 9.52 -4.65
CA GLY A 237 -20.04 10.55 -3.96
C GLY A 237 -20.12 10.50 -2.42
N THR A 238 -20.55 9.37 -1.84
CA THR A 238 -20.79 9.23 -0.41
C THR A 238 -19.48 8.98 0.33
N THR A 239 -18.99 9.97 1.09
CA THR A 239 -17.73 9.96 1.85
C THR A 239 -17.60 8.78 2.84
N GLY A 240 -17.25 7.60 2.33
CA GLY A 240 -16.86 6.45 3.13
C GLY A 240 -15.36 6.27 2.98
N SER A 241 -14.64 6.25 4.11
CA SER A 241 -13.18 6.08 4.12
C SER A 241 -12.78 4.80 3.41
N ALA A 242 -11.67 4.81 2.66
CA ALA A 242 -11.25 3.62 1.92
C ALA A 242 -11.01 2.41 2.83
N TRP A 243 -10.81 2.66 4.13
CA TRP A 243 -10.52 1.70 5.19
C TRP A 243 -11.65 0.74 5.56
N GLU A 244 -12.91 1.03 5.24
CA GLU A 244 -14.02 0.11 5.60
C GLU A 244 -13.91 -1.27 4.93
N TYR A 245 -13.01 -1.44 3.95
CA TYR A 245 -12.95 -2.64 3.12
C TYR A 245 -11.57 -3.29 2.95
N TRP A 246 -10.61 -2.96 3.82
CA TRP A 246 -9.25 -3.50 3.77
C TRP A 246 -8.90 -4.51 4.89
N LEU A 247 -9.89 -4.99 5.66
CA LEU A 247 -9.71 -6.08 6.65
C LEU A 247 -10.29 -7.42 6.17
#